data_AF-A0A1F5B105-F1
#
_entry.id   AF-A0A1F5B105-F1
#
_cell.length_a   1.000
_cell.length_b   1.000
_cell.length_c   1.000
_cell.angle_alpha   90.00
_cell.angle_beta   90.00
_cell.angle_gamma   90.00
#
_symmetry.space_group_name_H-M   'P 1'
#
loop_
_entity.id
_entity.type
_entity.pdbx_description
1 polymer ?
#
loop_
_entity_poly.entity_id
_entity_poly.type
_entity_poly.pdbx_seq_one_letter_code
_entity_poly.pdbx_strand_id
1 'polypeptide(L)' 'IRRLKIVSGQIRGLERMITEEEYCINIIRQSLAAKEALSSIEDLILRNHLTTHVAEQMQSGKKAKAVEEMLSVYRLSKRK' A
#
# COMPACT_ATOMS: atom_id res chain seq x y z
N ILE A 1 -4.19 -6.94 9.16
CA ILE A 1 -4.12 -8.38 8.78
C ILE A 1 -5.26 -8.85 7.85
N ARG A 2 -6.54 -8.65 8.18
CA ARG A 2 -7.66 -9.07 7.29
C ARG A 2 -7.52 -8.58 5.84
N ARG A 3 -7.25 -7.29 5.63
CA ARG A 3 -7.07 -6.70 4.28
C ARG A 3 -5.89 -7.33 3.51
N LEU A 4 -4.77 -7.59 4.18
CA LEU A 4 -3.62 -8.28 3.58
C LEU A 4 -3.99 -9.70 3.11
N LYS A 5 -4.78 -10.45 3.91
CA LYS A 5 -5.27 -11.78 3.48
C LYS A 5 -6.14 -11.70 2.23
N ILE A 6 -6.96 -10.65 2.11
CA ILE A 6 -7.79 -10.42 0.92
C ILE A 6 -6.89 -10.16 -0.30
N VAL A 7 -5.93 -9.24 -0.20
CA VAL A 7 -4.99 -8.94 -1.30
C VAL A 7 -4.21 -10.19 -1.70
N SER A 8 -3.72 -10.98 -0.74
CA SER A 8 -3.03 -12.24 -1.04
C SER A 8 -3.92 -13.21 -1.83
N GLY A 9 -5.22 -13.30 -1.49
CA GLY A 9 -6.20 -14.07 -2.27
C GLY A 9 -6.40 -13.52 -3.67
N GLN A 10 -6.41 -12.19 -3.85
CA GLN A 10 -6.50 -11.57 -5.18
C GLN A 10 -5.27 -11.86 -6.05
N ILE A 11 -4.07 -11.84 -5.47
CA ILE A 11 -2.82 -12.20 -6.17
C ILE A 11 -2.84 -13.66 -6.63
N ARG A 12 -3.22 -14.60 -5.74
CA ARG A 12 -3.39 -16.01 -6.13
C ARG A 12 -4.48 -16.19 -7.19
N GLY A 13 -5.52 -15.36 -7.15
CA GLY A 13 -6.53 -15.28 -8.20
C GLY A 13 -5.91 -14.93 -9.54
N LEU A 14 -5.09 -13.88 -9.61
CA LEU A 14 -4.40 -13.45 -10.83
C LEU A 14 -3.51 -14.54 -11.41
N GLU A 15 -2.74 -15.24 -10.56
CA GLU A 15 -1.89 -16.36 -11.00
C GLU A 15 -2.69 -17.44 -11.72
N ARG A 16 -3.86 -17.81 -11.17
CA ARG A 16 -4.77 -18.77 -11.81
C ARG A 16 -5.36 -18.24 -13.11
N MET A 17 -5.88 -17.01 -13.12
CA MET A 17 -6.48 -16.42 -14.33
C MET A 17 -5.47 -16.37 -15.49
N ILE A 18 -4.20 -16.07 -15.20
CA ILE A 18 -3.13 -16.07 -16.21
C ILE A 18 -2.84 -17.50 -16.70
N THR A 19 -2.75 -18.46 -15.78
CA THR A 19 -2.46 -19.87 -16.10
C THR A 19 -3.58 -20.52 -16.91
N GLU A 20 -4.82 -20.12 -16.66
CA GLU A 20 -6.03 -20.58 -17.35
C GLU A 20 -6.33 -19.79 -18.63
N GLU A 21 -5.43 -18.89 -19.04
CA GLU A 21 -5.56 -18.03 -20.24
C GLU A 21 -6.90 -17.26 -20.29
N GLU A 22 -7.35 -16.77 -19.13
CA GLU A 22 -8.58 -15.99 -19.05
C GLU A 22 -8.51 -14.69 -19.87
N TYR A 23 -9.68 -14.16 -20.22
CA TYR A 23 -9.80 -12.93 -21.01
C TYR A 23 -9.03 -11.76 -20.38
N CYS A 24 -8.09 -11.19 -21.14
CA CYS A 24 -7.12 -10.21 -20.64
C CYS A 24 -7.73 -9.02 -19.89
N ILE A 25 -8.90 -8.55 -20.31
CA ILE A 25 -9.59 -7.42 -19.64
C ILE A 25 -10.01 -7.79 -18.21
N ASN A 26 -10.38 -9.05 -17.95
CA ASN A 26 -10.73 -9.51 -16.61
C ASN A 26 -9.48 -9.58 -15.72
N ILE A 27 -8.36 -10.07 -16.26
CA ILE A 27 -7.06 -10.09 -15.55
C ILE A 27 -6.65 -8.65 -15.18
N ILE A 28 -6.75 -7.71 -16.13
CA ILE A 28 -6.43 -6.29 -15.88
C ILE A 28 -7.35 -5.71 -14.80
N ARG A 29 -8.67 -5.96 -14.86
CA ARG A 29 -9.62 -5.49 -13.84
C ARG A 29 -9.28 -6.03 -12.46
N GLN A 30 -8.97 -7.32 -12.35
CA GLN A 30 -8.59 -7.95 -11.09
C GLN A 30 -7.25 -7.40 -10.56
N SER A 31 -6.31 -7.12 -11.45
CA SER A 31 -5.01 -6.51 -11.11
C SER A 31 -5.20 -5.10 -10.53
N LEU A 32 -6.04 -4.28 -11.17
CA LEU A 32 -6.41 -2.97 -10.66
C LEU A 32 -7.10 -3.06 -9.30
N ALA A 33 -8.01 -4.01 -9.11
CA ALA A 33 -8.67 -4.22 -7.81
C ALA A 33 -7.67 -4.62 -6.70
N ALA A 34 -6.68 -5.45 -7.01
CA ALA A 34 -5.62 -5.81 -6.07
C ALA A 34 -4.75 -4.60 -5.71
N LYS A 35 -4.42 -3.76 -6.71
CA LYS A 35 -3.66 -2.52 -6.52
C LYS A 35 -4.39 -1.52 -5.62
N GLU A 36 -5.67 -1.28 -5.86
CA GLU A 36 -6.49 -0.39 -5.02
C GLU A 36 -6.61 -0.91 -3.58
N ALA A 37 -6.78 -2.22 -3.41
CA ALA A 37 -6.81 -2.84 -2.09
C ALA A 37 -5.47 -2.70 -1.35
N LEU A 38 -4.34 -2.78 -2.06
CA LEU A 38 -3.01 -2.52 -1.49
C LEU A 38 -2.84 -1.05 -1.09
N SER A 39 -3.22 -0.10 -1.94
CA SER A 39 -3.17 1.33 -1.61
C SER A 39 -4.02 1.67 -0.39
N SER A 40 -5.20 1.05 -0.24
CA SER A 40 -6.01 1.20 0.98
C SER A 40 -5.33 0.69 2.27
N ILE A 41 -4.42 -0.28 2.16
CA ILE A 41 -3.63 -0.78 3.29
C ILE A 41 -2.51 0.21 3.61
N GLU A 42 -1.83 0.72 2.59
CA GLU A 42 -0.78 1.73 2.72
C GLU A 42 -1.30 2.98 3.42
N ASP A 43 -2.47 3.49 3.01
CA ASP A 43 -3.13 4.64 3.65
C ASP A 43 -3.42 4.40 5.14
N LEU A 44 -3.85 3.19 5.50
CA LEU A 44 -4.13 2.83 6.89
C LEU A 44 -2.84 2.82 7.72
N ILE A 45 -1.77 2.26 7.17
CA ILE A 45 -0.45 2.20 7.83
C ILE A 45 0.10 3.62 8.00
N LEU A 46 0.05 4.43 6.94
CA LEU A 46 0.52 5.81 6.96
C LEU A 46 -0.25 6.65 7.96
N ARG A 47 -1.59 6.55 7.98
CA ARG A 47 -2.43 7.22 8.97
C ARG A 47 -1.99 6.87 10.40
N ASN A 48 -1.85 5.57 10.69
CA ASN A 48 -1.42 5.13 12.03
C ASN A 48 -0.04 5.68 12.39
N HIS A 49 0.92 5.65 11.46
CA HIS A 49 2.27 6.19 11.67
C HIS A 49 2.25 7.70 11.94
N LEU A 50 1.46 8.46 11.19
CA LEU A 50 1.29 9.90 11.39
C LEU A 50 0.71 10.22 12.78
N THR A 51 -0.30 9.48 13.22
CA THR A 51 -0.99 9.75 14.50
C THR A 51 -0.23 9.26 15.74
N THR A 52 0.77 8.38 15.57
CA THR A 52 1.52 7.80 16.69
C THR A 52 2.97 8.29 16.69
N HIS A 53 3.78 7.73 15.81
CA HIS A 53 5.22 7.94 15.77
C HIS A 53 5.59 9.36 15.35
N VAL A 54 4.97 9.90 14.29
CA VAL A 54 5.27 11.27 13.85
C VAL A 54 4.81 12.29 14.89
N ALA A 55 3.62 12.12 15.46
CA ALA A 55 3.12 12.97 16.54
C ALA A 55 4.09 13.00 17.74
N GLU A 56 4.59 11.83 18.16
CA GLU A 56 5.59 11.72 19.23
C GLU A 56 6.93 12.36 18.85
N GLN A 57 7.42 12.12 17.63
CA GLN A 57 8.67 12.69 17.13
C GLN A 57 8.62 14.23 17.05
N MET A 58 7.46 14.80 16.72
CA MET A 58 7.24 16.26 16.73
C MET A 58 7.37 16.84 18.14
N GLN A 59 6.83 16.15 19.14
CA GLN A 59 6.84 16.61 20.54
C GLN A 59 8.20 16.39 21.22
N SER A 60 8.94 15.35 20.82
CA SER A 60 10.22 14.95 21.43
C SER A 60 11.46 15.59 20.79
N GLY A 61 11.29 16.66 20.00
CA GLY A 61 12.40 17.37 19.36
C GLY A 61 13.03 16.62 18.16
N LYS A 62 12.43 15.52 17.69
CA LYS A 62 12.90 14.71 16.55
C LYS A 62 12.23 15.13 15.22
N LYS A 63 11.82 16.41 15.11
CA LYS A 63 11.09 16.94 13.95
C LYS A 63 11.79 16.70 12.62
N ALA A 64 13.10 16.95 12.54
CA ALA A 64 13.87 16.77 11.31
C ALA A 64 13.81 15.32 10.79
N LYS A 65 13.92 14.34 11.70
CA LYS A 65 13.84 12.92 11.36
C LYS A 65 12.48 12.57 10.77
N ALA A 66 11.39 13.00 11.42
CA ALA A 66 10.05 12.71 10.95
C ALA A 66 9.77 13.30 9.56
N VAL A 67 10.24 14.54 9.31
CA VAL A 67 10.10 15.19 8.00
C VAL A 67 10.86 14.42 6.92
N GLU A 68 12.11 14.01 7.17
CA GLU A 68 12.88 13.22 6.21
C GLU A 68 12.25 11.84 5.95
N GLU A 69 11.73 11.16 6.98
CA GLU A 69 11.01 9.90 6.82
C GLU A 69 9.79 10.09 5.90
N MET A 70 8.98 11.14 6.11
CA MET A 70 7.81 11.42 5.27
C MET A 70 8.18 11.82 3.84
N LEU A 71 9.23 12.61 3.66
CA LEU A 71 9.74 12.94 2.34
C LEU A 71 10.26 11.70 1.59
N SER A 72 10.89 10.76 2.30
CA SER A 72 11.38 9.52 1.69
C SER A 72 10.23 8.67 1.12
N VAL A 73 9.15 8.50 1.88
CA VAL A 73 7.94 7.76 1.46
C VAL A 73 7.24 8.49 0.32
N TYR A 74 7.10 9.82 0.41
CA TYR A 74 6.49 10.62 -0.65
C TYR A 74 7.26 10.51 -1.97
N ARG A 75 8.60 10.60 -1.94
CA ARG A 75 9.46 10.43 -3.13
C ARG A 75 9.29 9.04 -3.75
N LEU A 76 9.20 7.98 -2.94
CA LEU A 76 8.93 6.63 -3.45
C LEU A 76 7.57 6.54 -4.15
N SER A 77 6.52 7.13 -3.58
CA SER A 77 5.17 7.14 -4.19
C SER A 77 5.12 7.84 -5.55
N LYS A 78 6.04 8.78 -5.79
CA LYS A 78 6.16 9.56 -7.03
C LYS A 78 6.96 8.87 -8.14
N ARG A 79 7.67 7.77 -7.86
CA ARG A 79 8.48 7.03 -8.87
C ARG A 79 7.65 6.22 -9.88
N LYS A 80 6.41 6.63 -10.16
CA LYS A 80 5.59 6.02 -11.21
C LYS A 80 6.05 6.50 -12.59
#